data_AF-A0A7J2Z1K8-F1
#
_entry.id   AF-A0A7J2Z1K8-F1
#
_cell.length_a   1.000
_cell.length_b   1.000
_cell.length_c   1.000
_cell.angle_alpha   90.00
_cell.angle_beta   90.00
_cell.angle_gamma   90.00
#
_symmetry.space_group_name_H-M   'P 1'
#
loop_
_entity.id
_entity.type
_entity.pdbx_description
1 polymer ?
#
loop_
_entity_poly.entity_id
_entity_poly.type
_entity_poly.pdbx_seq_one_letter_code
_entity_poly.pdbx_strand_id
1 'polypeptide(L)'
;MKNMKIVTVFILVLSTVFFACVESTKQLYAPAVIDENHSQLVLIQVETRKTTKPAEVFVSVEPLVGLETQKSLTIANQVSRDFLERNGIEANCDYIVTIPQKNVKYVEGPSAGAAITLMMIAAAENKDLRNDTVITGTIEENGRVGQVGGLTLKAEVAYRNGFRKFLTSEISNSEKIELLMLKNYYNITVIQASDINQLYNFMTSNYSIKENLALKPENRQEFMNATLAHWYRDGIRNVTNKMIMDAEEELKTTKQEYWANFESRLANAKNAFETGNYYTAANIAFLLLIDEETSKFNLTNIVEEYRNTKNCIDSFANRDKTMDNFEIVGGAEARYLWSIVRLNQSISENE
;
A
#
# COMPACT_ATOMS: atom_id res chain seq x y z
N MET A 1 -10.31 77.95 -22.93
CA MET A 1 -10.06 76.79 -23.81
C MET A 1 -9.28 75.74 -23.03
N LYS A 2 -9.99 74.86 -22.33
CA LYS A 2 -10.02 73.38 -22.51
C LYS A 2 -8.66 72.67 -22.35
N ASN A 3 -8.41 72.26 -21.11
CA ASN A 3 -7.47 71.23 -20.72
C ASN A 3 -7.89 69.88 -21.34
N MET A 4 -7.05 69.30 -22.20
CA MET A 4 -7.26 67.95 -22.73
C MET A 4 -6.33 66.99 -22.00
N LYS A 5 -6.88 66.26 -21.03
CA LYS A 5 -6.19 65.17 -20.33
C LYS A 5 -6.03 64.00 -21.30
N ILE A 6 -4.79 63.63 -21.61
CA ILE A 6 -4.47 62.38 -22.28
C ILE A 6 -4.70 61.26 -21.27
N VAL A 7 -5.75 60.46 -21.48
CA VAL A 7 -5.99 59.22 -20.75
C VAL A 7 -5.25 58.11 -21.49
N THR A 8 -4.10 57.71 -20.95
CA THR A 8 -3.38 56.53 -21.43
C THR A 8 -4.09 55.30 -20.89
N VAL A 9 -4.84 54.60 -21.74
CA VAL A 9 -5.45 53.30 -21.42
C VAL A 9 -4.35 52.24 -21.45
N PHE A 10 -4.00 51.71 -20.28
CA PHE A 10 -3.14 50.53 -20.15
C PHE A 10 -3.99 49.29 -20.45
N ILE A 11 -3.86 48.74 -21.66
CA ILE A 11 -4.44 47.44 -22.00
C ILE A 11 -3.55 46.37 -21.33
N LEU A 12 -4.02 45.85 -20.20
CA LEU A 12 -3.46 44.66 -19.56
C LEU A 12 -3.84 43.46 -20.44
N VAL A 13 -2.95 43.08 -21.35
CA VAL A 13 -3.06 41.81 -22.08
C VAL A 13 -2.81 40.72 -21.06
N LEU A 14 -3.90 40.17 -20.50
CA LEU A 14 -3.88 38.92 -19.77
C LEU A 14 -3.48 37.85 -20.79
N SER A 15 -2.20 37.53 -20.88
CA SER A 15 -1.71 36.45 -21.73
C SER A 15 -2.25 35.14 -21.15
N THR A 16 -3.39 34.69 -21.65
CA THR A 16 -3.77 33.28 -21.52
C THR A 16 -2.68 32.50 -22.25
N VAL A 17 -1.78 31.89 -21.50
CA VAL A 17 -0.78 30.99 -22.06
C VAL A 17 -1.56 29.77 -22.54
N PHE A 18 -1.95 29.80 -23.82
CA PHE A 18 -2.48 28.62 -24.50
C PHE A 18 -1.34 27.60 -24.57
N PHE A 19 -1.28 26.68 -23.63
CA PHE A 19 -0.44 25.49 -23.74
C PHE A 19 -1.05 24.59 -24.80
N ALA A 20 -0.66 24.78 -26.06
CA ALA A 20 -0.90 23.77 -27.08
C ALA A 20 -0.22 22.47 -26.64
N CYS A 21 -0.88 21.31 -26.86
CA CYS A 21 -0.32 20.00 -26.52
C CYS A 21 1.14 19.89 -27.00
N VAL A 22 2.05 19.68 -26.05
CA VAL A 22 3.46 19.39 -26.32
C VAL A 22 3.60 17.89 -26.38
N GLU A 23 4.15 17.38 -27.49
CA GLU A 23 4.55 15.97 -27.57
C GLU A 23 5.70 15.74 -26.59
N SER A 24 5.45 14.93 -25.58
CA SER A 24 6.44 14.59 -24.56
C SER A 24 6.23 13.15 -24.11
N THR A 25 7.29 12.55 -23.59
CA THR A 25 7.24 11.20 -23.01
C THR A 25 7.73 11.26 -21.58
N LYS A 26 6.94 10.71 -20.67
CA LYS A 26 7.32 10.52 -19.27
C LYS A 26 7.35 9.03 -18.95
N GLN A 27 8.26 8.65 -18.06
CA GLN A 27 8.44 7.26 -17.69
C GLN A 27 8.75 7.12 -16.21
N LEU A 28 8.19 6.09 -15.59
CA LEU A 28 8.42 5.74 -14.19
C LEU A 28 8.40 4.22 -14.02
N TYR A 29 9.12 3.75 -13.02
CA TYR A 29 8.99 2.38 -12.55
C TYR A 29 7.84 2.28 -11.54
N ALA A 30 6.94 1.34 -11.76
CA ALA A 30 5.88 0.94 -10.84
C ALA A 30 6.15 -0.48 -10.33
N PRO A 31 6.05 -0.76 -9.03
CA PRO A 31 6.30 -2.10 -8.51
C PRO A 31 5.05 -2.97 -8.63
N ALA A 32 5.22 -4.19 -9.12
CA ALA A 32 4.16 -5.17 -9.28
C ALA A 32 4.51 -6.49 -8.59
N VAL A 33 3.53 -7.07 -7.91
CA VAL A 33 3.64 -8.39 -7.28
C VAL A 33 3.42 -9.44 -8.36
N ILE A 34 4.35 -10.40 -8.49
CA ILE A 34 4.27 -11.51 -9.45
C ILE A 34 3.54 -12.69 -8.81
N ASP A 35 3.97 -13.02 -7.59
CA ASP A 35 3.43 -14.10 -6.78
C ASP A 35 3.58 -13.73 -5.29
N GLU A 36 3.23 -14.66 -4.41
CA GLU A 36 3.26 -14.47 -2.96
C GLU A 36 4.60 -14.03 -2.36
N ASN A 37 5.73 -14.29 -3.03
CA ASN A 37 7.08 -14.03 -2.51
C ASN A 37 7.90 -13.10 -3.41
N HIS A 38 7.45 -12.79 -4.63
CA HIS A 38 8.23 -12.03 -5.60
C HIS A 38 7.51 -10.78 -6.09
N SER A 39 8.27 -9.69 -6.19
CA SER A 39 7.88 -8.47 -6.91
C SER A 39 8.90 -8.12 -7.99
N GLN A 40 8.47 -7.37 -9.00
CA GLN A 40 9.34 -6.77 -10.01
C GLN A 40 8.99 -5.29 -10.23
N LEU A 41 9.95 -4.52 -10.72
CA LEU A 41 9.68 -3.18 -11.24
C LEU A 41 9.25 -3.26 -12.70
N VAL A 42 8.10 -2.65 -12.98
CA VAL A 42 7.55 -2.48 -14.32
C VAL A 42 7.79 -1.05 -14.79
N LEU A 43 8.53 -0.87 -15.88
CA LEU A 43 8.69 0.43 -16.54
C LEU A 43 7.42 0.75 -17.31
N ILE A 44 6.80 1.87 -16.98
CA ILE A 44 5.63 2.40 -17.68
C ILE A 44 6.05 3.70 -18.37
N GLN A 45 5.60 3.87 -19.60
CA GLN A 45 5.80 5.08 -20.40
C GLN A 45 4.45 5.69 -20.77
N VAL A 46 4.34 7.01 -20.68
CA VAL A 46 3.19 7.79 -21.15
C VAL A 46 3.69 8.82 -22.15
N GLU A 47 3.21 8.72 -23.39
CA GLU A 47 3.48 9.66 -24.47
C GLU A 47 2.23 10.52 -24.73
N THR A 48 2.40 11.82 -24.89
CA THR A 48 1.33 12.73 -25.31
C THR A 48 1.31 12.90 -26.83
N ARG A 49 0.12 12.88 -27.43
CA ARG A 49 -0.09 13.25 -28.84
C ARG A 49 -1.17 14.30 -28.97
N LYS A 50 -0.97 15.24 -29.88
CA LYS A 50 -1.94 16.31 -30.11
C LYS A 50 -3.28 15.75 -30.60
N THR A 51 -4.36 16.21 -30.01
CA THR A 51 -5.73 15.91 -30.44
C THR A 51 -6.55 17.19 -30.60
N THR A 52 -7.68 17.08 -31.30
CA THR A 52 -8.69 18.14 -31.42
C THR A 52 -10.02 17.71 -30.80
N LYS A 53 -10.02 16.59 -30.09
CA LYS A 53 -11.17 15.98 -29.40
C LYS A 53 -10.89 15.94 -27.90
N PRO A 54 -11.88 15.61 -27.05
CA PRO A 54 -11.60 15.29 -25.66
C PRO A 54 -10.52 14.22 -25.55
N ALA A 55 -9.54 14.44 -24.67
CA ALA A 55 -8.38 13.57 -24.50
C ALA A 55 -8.78 12.11 -24.25
N GLU A 56 -8.31 11.20 -25.10
CA GLU A 56 -8.46 9.76 -24.96
C GLU A 56 -7.18 9.13 -24.39
N VAL A 57 -7.33 7.93 -23.83
CA VAL A 57 -6.20 7.11 -23.37
C VAL A 57 -6.14 5.83 -24.17
N PHE A 58 -4.96 5.54 -24.70
CA PHE A 58 -4.62 4.33 -25.43
C PHE A 58 -3.60 3.54 -24.63
N VAL A 59 -3.63 2.22 -24.74
CA VAL A 59 -2.64 1.34 -24.10
C VAL A 59 -2.15 0.29 -25.09
N SER A 60 -0.84 0.02 -25.06
CA SER A 60 -0.28 -1.12 -25.78
C SER A 60 -0.90 -2.43 -25.28
N VAL A 61 -1.29 -3.30 -26.20
CA VAL A 61 -1.81 -4.65 -25.89
C VAL A 61 -0.71 -5.71 -25.83
N GLU A 62 0.55 -5.29 -25.96
CA GLU A 62 1.73 -6.10 -25.70
C GLU A 62 2.57 -5.38 -24.63
N PRO A 63 2.70 -5.94 -23.40
CA PRO A 63 2.07 -7.17 -22.89
C PRO A 63 0.54 -7.11 -22.79
N LEU A 64 -0.09 -8.25 -22.55
CA LEU A 64 -1.54 -8.32 -22.29
C LEU A 64 -1.89 -7.49 -21.04
N VAL A 65 -2.91 -6.62 -21.16
CA VAL A 65 -3.35 -5.72 -20.09
C VAL A 65 -4.73 -6.12 -19.58
N GLY A 66 -4.82 -6.45 -18.29
CA GLY A 66 -6.05 -6.87 -17.62
C GLY A 66 -7.09 -5.75 -17.48
N LEU A 67 -8.34 -6.13 -17.24
CA LEU A 67 -9.49 -5.21 -17.17
C LEU A 67 -9.36 -4.16 -16.07
N GLU A 68 -8.83 -4.52 -14.90
CA GLU A 68 -8.64 -3.57 -13.80
C GLU A 68 -7.62 -2.49 -14.12
N THR A 69 -6.55 -2.84 -14.86
CA THR A 69 -5.59 -1.85 -15.35
C THR A 69 -6.25 -0.91 -16.38
N GLN A 70 -7.05 -1.45 -17.31
CA GLN A 70 -7.80 -0.63 -18.27
C GLN A 70 -8.78 0.33 -17.59
N LYS A 71 -9.52 -0.13 -16.57
CA LYS A 71 -10.38 0.74 -15.76
C LYS A 71 -9.57 1.83 -15.06
N SER A 72 -8.42 1.47 -14.49
CA SER A 72 -7.52 2.44 -13.85
C SER A 72 -7.02 3.51 -14.82
N LEU A 73 -6.79 3.18 -16.10
CA LEU A 73 -6.42 4.16 -17.13
C LEU A 73 -7.54 5.15 -17.41
N THR A 74 -8.79 4.69 -17.45
CA THR A 74 -9.96 5.57 -17.63
C THR A 74 -10.07 6.57 -16.48
N ILE A 75 -9.94 6.09 -15.23
CA ILE A 75 -9.96 6.97 -14.04
C ILE A 75 -8.76 7.92 -14.06
N ALA A 76 -7.56 7.43 -14.39
CA ALA A 76 -6.36 8.25 -14.48
C ALA A 76 -6.51 9.40 -15.48
N ASN A 77 -7.09 9.13 -16.66
CA ASN A 77 -7.36 10.14 -17.67
C ASN A 77 -8.37 11.19 -17.15
N GLN A 78 -9.45 10.76 -16.50
CA GLN A 78 -10.43 11.69 -15.89
C GLN A 78 -9.76 12.58 -14.84
N VAL A 79 -9.04 12.00 -13.88
CA VAL A 79 -8.37 12.74 -12.81
C VAL A 79 -7.29 13.68 -13.36
N SER A 80 -6.56 13.26 -14.39
CA SER A 80 -5.58 14.11 -15.07
C SER A 80 -6.25 15.34 -15.67
N ARG A 81 -7.38 15.18 -16.38
CA ARG A 81 -8.15 16.32 -16.91
C ARG A 81 -8.64 17.24 -15.80
N ASP A 82 -9.27 16.69 -14.77
CA ASP A 82 -9.79 17.49 -13.65
C ASP A 82 -8.67 18.24 -12.91
N PHE A 83 -7.48 17.65 -12.81
CA PHE A 83 -6.30 18.32 -12.27
C PHE A 83 -5.87 19.48 -13.16
N LEU A 84 -5.71 19.27 -14.46
CA LEU A 84 -5.24 20.28 -15.40
C LEU A 84 -6.24 21.44 -15.51
N GLU A 85 -7.54 21.15 -15.64
CA GLU A 85 -8.62 22.15 -15.71
C GLU A 85 -8.67 23.03 -14.45
N ARG A 86 -8.61 22.42 -13.26
CA ARG A 86 -8.57 23.18 -11.98
C ARG A 86 -7.35 24.09 -11.86
N ASN A 87 -6.25 23.75 -12.53
CA ASN A 87 -5.03 24.56 -12.56
C ASN A 87 -4.97 25.51 -13.78
N GLY A 88 -6.05 25.62 -14.57
CA GLY A 88 -6.13 26.50 -15.72
C GLY A 88 -5.27 26.07 -16.91
N ILE A 89 -4.93 24.79 -16.99
CA ILE A 89 -4.12 24.20 -18.06
C ILE A 89 -5.05 23.48 -19.04
N GLU A 90 -5.18 24.03 -20.24
CA GLU A 90 -5.92 23.39 -21.32
C GLU A 90 -4.98 22.47 -22.11
N ALA A 91 -4.99 21.17 -21.81
CA ALA A 91 -4.16 20.19 -22.51
C ALA A 91 -5.00 19.33 -23.45
N ASN A 92 -4.93 19.62 -24.75
CA ASN A 92 -5.55 18.83 -25.81
C ASN A 92 -4.62 17.68 -26.26
N CYS A 93 -4.27 16.79 -25.34
CA CYS A 93 -3.38 15.65 -25.57
C CYS A 93 -4.11 14.32 -25.37
N ASP A 94 -4.02 13.42 -26.34
CA ASP A 94 -4.23 11.99 -26.12
C ASP A 94 -3.01 11.40 -25.39
N TYR A 95 -3.23 10.34 -24.61
CA TYR A 95 -2.18 9.65 -23.87
C TYR A 95 -1.99 8.23 -24.39
N ILE A 96 -0.75 7.87 -24.73
CA ILE A 96 -0.38 6.52 -25.13
C ILE A 96 0.44 5.89 -24.02
N VAL A 97 -0.11 4.86 -23.39
CA VAL A 97 0.53 4.12 -22.30
C VAL A 97 1.19 2.85 -22.85
N THR A 98 2.50 2.72 -22.62
CA THR A 98 3.30 1.57 -23.09
C THR A 98 4.08 0.96 -21.93
N ILE A 99 4.23 -0.36 -21.96
CA ILE A 99 5.12 -1.11 -21.06
C ILE A 99 6.20 -1.75 -21.95
N PRO A 100 7.36 -1.10 -22.14
CA PRO A 100 8.35 -1.52 -23.13
C PRO A 100 9.17 -2.78 -22.73
N GLN A 101 8.99 -3.28 -21.51
CA GLN A 101 9.74 -4.43 -20.99
C GLN A 101 9.25 -5.75 -21.59
N LYS A 102 10.10 -6.41 -22.37
CA LYS A 102 9.78 -7.67 -23.06
C LYS A 102 9.61 -8.88 -22.13
N ASN A 103 10.16 -8.83 -20.92
CA ASN A 103 10.04 -9.91 -19.94
C ASN A 103 8.70 -9.88 -19.18
N VAL A 104 7.96 -8.77 -19.26
CA VAL A 104 6.60 -8.67 -18.74
C VAL A 104 5.66 -9.20 -19.81
N LYS A 105 4.86 -10.23 -19.50
CA LYS A 105 3.92 -10.86 -20.45
C LYS A 105 2.47 -10.48 -20.20
N TYR A 106 2.15 -10.13 -18.96
CA TYR A 106 0.81 -9.78 -18.50
C TYR A 106 0.91 -8.75 -17.39
N VAL A 107 0.04 -7.73 -17.42
CA VAL A 107 -0.09 -6.73 -16.36
C VAL A 107 -1.54 -6.62 -15.96
N GLU A 108 -1.78 -6.71 -14.65
CA GLU A 108 -3.11 -6.57 -14.07
C GLU A 108 -3.07 -5.82 -12.74
N GLY A 109 -4.19 -5.17 -12.45
CA GLY A 109 -4.45 -4.50 -11.19
C GLY A 109 -4.39 -2.97 -11.30
N PRO A 110 -5.02 -2.28 -10.33
CA PRO A 110 -5.12 -0.83 -10.31
C PRO A 110 -3.88 -0.13 -9.69
N SER A 111 -2.91 -0.90 -9.20
CA SER A 111 -1.89 -0.39 -8.26
C SER A 111 -0.87 0.61 -8.83
N ALA A 112 -0.85 0.82 -10.14
CA ALA A 112 -0.06 1.85 -10.82
C ALA A 112 -0.87 3.11 -11.16
N GLY A 113 -2.16 3.17 -10.79
CA GLY A 113 -3.08 4.23 -11.18
C GLY A 113 -2.56 5.62 -10.84
N ALA A 114 -2.09 5.84 -9.61
CA ALA A 114 -1.55 7.13 -9.19
C ALA A 114 -0.28 7.55 -9.97
N ALA A 115 0.60 6.59 -10.24
CA ALA A 115 1.82 6.84 -11.02
C ALA A 115 1.48 7.19 -12.49
N ILE A 116 0.49 6.52 -13.09
CA ILE A 116 0.04 6.80 -14.45
C ILE A 116 -0.62 8.17 -14.53
N THR A 117 -1.53 8.50 -13.60
CA THR A 117 -2.15 9.84 -13.53
C THR A 117 -1.09 10.94 -13.43
N LEU A 118 -0.08 10.75 -12.57
CA LEU A 118 1.02 11.70 -12.43
C LEU A 118 1.79 11.86 -13.74
N MET A 119 2.10 10.77 -14.44
CA MET A 119 2.79 10.83 -15.73
C MET A 119 1.95 11.51 -16.81
N MET A 120 0.64 11.30 -16.84
CA MET A 120 -0.27 12.01 -17.76
C MET A 120 -0.23 13.52 -17.52
N ILE A 121 -0.39 13.96 -16.26
CA ILE A 121 -0.30 15.38 -15.88
C ILE A 121 1.07 15.96 -16.27
N ALA A 122 2.15 15.28 -15.88
CA ALA A 122 3.50 15.75 -16.16
C ALA A 122 3.83 15.78 -17.65
N ALA A 123 3.31 14.84 -18.45
CA ALA A 123 3.49 14.83 -19.89
C ALA A 123 2.72 15.96 -20.57
N ALA A 124 1.47 16.21 -20.13
CA ALA A 124 0.65 17.31 -20.64
C ALA A 124 1.27 18.69 -20.37
N GLU A 125 1.89 18.86 -19.20
CA GLU A 125 2.60 20.09 -18.82
C GLU A 125 4.04 20.16 -19.33
N ASN A 126 4.53 19.09 -19.96
CA ASN A 126 5.95 18.89 -20.26
C ASN A 126 6.86 19.14 -19.04
N LYS A 127 6.43 18.70 -17.86
CA LYS A 127 7.12 18.86 -16.59
C LYS A 127 7.96 17.64 -16.26
N ASP A 128 9.17 17.86 -15.76
CA ASP A 128 10.04 16.75 -15.38
C ASP A 128 9.64 16.15 -14.03
N LEU A 129 9.82 14.84 -13.96
CA LEU A 129 9.60 14.04 -12.77
C LEU A 129 10.95 13.61 -12.20
N ARG A 130 11.10 13.68 -10.89
CA ARG A 130 12.24 13.07 -10.21
C ARG A 130 12.29 11.56 -10.47
N ASN A 131 13.48 11.02 -10.61
CA ASN A 131 13.74 9.61 -10.94
C ASN A 131 14.30 8.79 -9.76
N ASP A 132 14.31 9.36 -8.56
CA ASP A 132 14.84 8.76 -7.33
C ASP A 132 13.76 8.07 -6.47
N THR A 133 12.52 8.01 -6.97
CA THR A 133 11.34 7.56 -6.22
C THR A 133 10.51 6.56 -7.02
N VAL A 134 10.11 5.46 -6.38
CA VAL A 134 9.13 4.49 -6.91
C VAL A 134 7.77 4.78 -6.29
N ILE A 135 6.71 4.73 -7.10
CA ILE A 135 5.34 5.02 -6.68
C ILE A 135 4.47 3.77 -6.81
N THR A 136 3.67 3.49 -5.79
CA THR A 136 2.53 2.58 -5.86
C THR A 136 1.29 3.25 -5.27
N GLY A 137 0.12 2.89 -5.76
CA GLY A 137 -1.15 3.44 -5.29
C GLY A 137 -2.20 3.39 -6.39
N THR A 138 -3.43 3.06 -6.02
CA THR A 138 -4.55 3.24 -6.94
C THR A 138 -4.89 4.72 -7.07
N ILE A 139 -5.74 5.07 -8.03
CA ILE A 139 -6.29 6.41 -8.15
C ILE A 139 -7.82 6.32 -8.14
N GLU A 140 -8.45 7.16 -7.33
CA GLU A 140 -9.90 7.31 -7.28
C GLU A 140 -10.36 8.52 -8.10
N GLU A 141 -11.63 8.56 -8.49
CA GLU A 141 -12.20 9.63 -9.33
C GLU A 141 -12.05 11.04 -8.71
N ASN A 142 -12.00 11.15 -7.38
CA ASN A 142 -11.78 12.42 -6.68
C ASN A 142 -10.28 12.82 -6.57
N GLY A 143 -9.38 12.02 -7.16
CA GLY A 143 -7.93 12.24 -7.11
C GLY A 143 -7.25 11.70 -5.85
N ARG A 144 -7.94 10.98 -4.96
CA ARG A 144 -7.34 10.30 -3.80
C ARG A 144 -6.45 9.15 -4.26
N VAL A 145 -5.27 9.04 -3.66
CA VAL A 145 -4.36 7.90 -3.84
C VAL A 145 -4.81 6.78 -2.91
N GLY A 146 -5.26 5.67 -3.48
CA GLY A 146 -5.85 4.57 -2.73
C GLY A 146 -4.87 3.44 -2.40
N GLN A 147 -5.29 2.59 -1.47
CA GLN A 147 -4.50 1.51 -0.90
C GLN A 147 -4.17 0.40 -1.91
N VAL A 148 -3.08 -0.30 -1.64
CA VAL A 148 -2.59 -1.42 -2.44
C VAL A 148 -2.01 -2.49 -1.52
N GLY A 149 -2.13 -3.76 -1.91
CA GLY A 149 -1.48 -4.86 -1.19
C GLY A 149 0.00 -5.01 -1.53
N GLY A 150 0.70 -5.81 -0.71
CA GLY A 150 2.08 -6.26 -0.96
C GLY A 150 3.13 -5.15 -0.81
N LEU A 151 2.90 -4.16 0.06
CA LEU A 151 3.79 -3.01 0.22
C LEU A 151 5.22 -3.40 0.57
N THR A 152 5.40 -4.41 1.42
CA THR A 152 6.72 -4.91 1.84
C THR A 152 7.53 -5.42 0.65
N LEU A 153 6.95 -6.31 -0.17
CA LEU A 153 7.61 -6.82 -1.39
C LEU A 153 7.87 -5.71 -2.41
N LYS A 154 6.94 -4.76 -2.55
CA LYS A 154 7.06 -3.62 -3.47
C LYS A 154 8.16 -2.64 -3.04
N ALA A 155 8.28 -2.37 -1.75
CA ALA A 155 9.32 -1.52 -1.19
C ALA A 155 10.69 -2.19 -1.29
N GLU A 156 10.76 -3.50 -1.01
CA GLU A 156 11.98 -4.28 -1.16
C GLU A 156 12.49 -4.29 -2.60
N VAL A 157 11.62 -4.56 -3.59
CA VAL A 157 12.06 -4.56 -5.00
C VAL A 157 12.51 -3.17 -5.46
N ALA A 158 11.88 -2.11 -4.96
CA ALA A 158 12.35 -0.74 -5.21
C ALA A 158 13.78 -0.55 -4.67
N TYR A 159 14.03 -0.97 -3.42
CA TYR A 159 15.36 -0.90 -2.82
C TYR A 159 16.42 -1.71 -3.60
N ARG A 160 16.11 -2.97 -3.94
CA ARG A 160 17.01 -3.87 -4.70
C ARG A 160 17.38 -3.30 -6.07
N ASN A 161 16.54 -2.44 -6.65
CA ASN A 161 16.80 -1.75 -7.91
C ASN A 161 17.39 -0.33 -7.74
N GLY A 162 17.92 -0.02 -6.55
CA GLY A 162 18.67 1.22 -6.31
C GLY A 162 17.81 2.43 -5.88
N PHE A 163 16.50 2.28 -5.79
CA PHE A 163 15.65 3.35 -5.26
C PHE A 163 15.79 3.44 -3.74
N ARG A 164 15.71 4.66 -3.21
CA ARG A 164 15.76 4.92 -1.76
C ARG A 164 14.48 5.55 -1.23
N LYS A 165 13.60 6.00 -2.13
CA LYS A 165 12.29 6.57 -1.78
C LYS A 165 11.19 5.69 -2.36
N PHE A 166 10.27 5.30 -1.50
CA PHE A 166 9.10 4.50 -1.84
C PHE A 166 7.85 5.28 -1.44
N LEU A 167 7.04 5.64 -2.42
CA LEU A 167 5.83 6.42 -2.23
C LEU A 167 4.61 5.52 -2.34
N THR A 168 3.72 5.61 -1.36
CA THR A 168 2.46 4.88 -1.27
C THR A 168 1.31 5.80 -0.83
N SER A 169 0.08 5.29 -0.80
CA SER A 169 -1.06 5.94 -0.16
C SER A 169 -0.86 6.09 1.35
N GLU A 170 -1.83 6.68 2.06
CA GLU A 170 -1.93 6.44 3.50
C GLU A 170 -2.11 4.94 3.78
N ILE A 171 -1.46 4.47 4.84
CA ILE A 171 -1.37 3.05 5.22
C ILE A 171 -1.76 2.83 6.68
N SER A 172 -2.22 1.61 6.95
CA SER A 172 -2.59 1.15 8.29
C SER A 172 -1.36 1.05 9.23
N ASN A 173 -1.62 0.92 10.53
CA ASN A 173 -0.54 0.74 11.51
C ASN A 173 0.22 -0.58 11.28
N SER A 174 -0.46 -1.66 10.91
CA SER A 174 0.18 -2.96 10.63
C SER A 174 1.13 -2.85 9.42
N GLU A 175 0.70 -2.21 8.33
CA GLU A 175 1.58 -1.94 7.18
C GLU A 175 2.77 -1.03 7.54
N LYS A 176 2.59 -0.06 8.45
CA LYS A 176 3.71 0.75 8.96
C LYS A 176 4.72 -0.08 9.72
N ILE A 177 4.30 -1.06 10.51
CA ILE A 177 5.21 -1.96 11.24
C ILE A 177 6.06 -2.76 10.25
N GLU A 178 5.43 -3.35 9.23
CA GLU A 178 6.16 -4.07 8.19
C GLU A 178 7.17 -3.17 7.45
N LEU A 179 6.76 -1.96 7.08
CA LEU A 179 7.64 -1.00 6.41
C LEU A 179 8.73 -0.42 7.33
N LEU A 180 8.49 -0.32 8.63
CA LEU A 180 9.51 0.05 9.62
C LEU A 180 10.59 -1.03 9.74
N MET A 181 10.21 -2.30 9.69
CA MET A 181 11.16 -3.41 9.63
C MET A 181 12.05 -3.28 8.39
N LEU A 182 11.48 -3.07 7.21
CA LEU A 182 12.26 -2.83 5.98
C LEU A 182 13.11 -1.56 6.04
N LYS A 183 12.60 -0.48 6.64
CA LYS A 183 13.34 0.76 6.83
C LYS A 183 14.58 0.54 7.69
N ASN A 184 14.45 -0.18 8.80
CA ASN A 184 15.58 -0.47 9.68
C ASN A 184 16.63 -1.33 8.99
N TYR A 185 16.20 -2.21 8.08
CA TYR A 185 17.10 -3.10 7.37
C TYR A 185 17.77 -2.46 6.14
N TYR A 186 16.99 -1.81 5.29
CA TYR A 186 17.44 -1.30 3.98
C TYR A 186 17.67 0.21 3.94
N ASN A 187 17.34 0.95 5.02
CA ASN A 187 17.35 2.41 5.06
C ASN A 187 16.52 3.05 3.93
N ILE A 188 15.36 2.47 3.63
CA ILE A 188 14.39 3.03 2.68
C ILE A 188 13.60 4.17 3.33
N THR A 189 13.32 5.22 2.58
CA THR A 189 12.42 6.30 2.99
C THR A 189 11.03 6.03 2.43
N VAL A 190 10.04 5.95 3.31
CA VAL A 190 8.64 5.72 2.96
C VAL A 190 7.88 7.04 2.98
N ILE A 191 7.20 7.34 1.89
CA ILE A 191 6.47 8.58 1.70
C ILE A 191 4.99 8.22 1.48
N GLN A 192 4.10 8.87 2.23
CA GLN A 192 2.66 8.67 2.09
C GLN A 192 2.07 9.93 1.47
N ALA A 193 1.33 9.78 0.37
CA ALA A 193 0.58 10.85 -0.26
C ALA A 193 -0.91 10.51 -0.22
N SER A 194 -1.75 11.46 0.21
CA SER A 194 -3.21 11.25 0.26
C SER A 194 -3.88 11.43 -1.10
N ASP A 195 -3.32 12.26 -1.97
CA ASP A 195 -3.95 12.67 -3.22
C ASP A 195 -2.94 13.06 -4.29
N ILE A 196 -3.45 13.19 -5.52
CA ILE A 196 -2.67 13.50 -6.71
C ILE A 196 -1.95 14.87 -6.62
N ASN A 197 -2.48 15.85 -5.88
CA ASN A 197 -1.82 17.16 -5.76
C ASN A 197 -0.57 17.06 -4.90
N GLN A 198 -0.62 16.32 -3.78
CA GLN A 198 0.58 16.05 -2.98
C GLN A 198 1.63 15.28 -3.78
N LEU A 199 1.18 14.25 -4.52
CA LEU A 199 2.05 13.44 -5.37
C LEU A 199 2.73 14.30 -6.46
N TYR A 200 1.95 15.11 -7.17
CA TYR A 200 2.44 16.03 -8.19
C TYR A 200 3.45 17.03 -7.62
N ASN A 201 3.13 17.68 -6.49
CA ASN A 201 4.03 18.64 -5.86
C ASN A 201 5.36 17.98 -5.47
N PHE A 202 5.31 16.80 -4.85
CA PHE A 202 6.51 16.06 -4.42
C PHE A 202 7.39 15.61 -5.59
N MET A 203 6.77 15.20 -6.70
CA MET A 203 7.49 14.61 -7.84
C MET A 203 8.03 15.65 -8.82
N THR A 204 7.48 16.87 -8.83
CA THR A 204 7.80 17.92 -9.82
C THR A 204 8.49 19.16 -9.23
N SER A 205 8.71 19.21 -7.91
CA SER A 205 9.30 20.37 -7.23
C SER A 205 10.17 19.96 -6.04
N ASN A 206 10.77 20.94 -5.37
CA ASN A 206 11.50 20.74 -4.11
C ASN A 206 10.60 20.53 -2.89
N TYR A 207 9.29 20.38 -3.09
CA TYR A 207 8.34 20.03 -2.04
C TYR A 207 8.71 18.68 -1.40
N SER A 208 8.87 18.68 -0.08
CA SER A 208 9.15 17.47 0.69
C SER A 208 7.94 17.06 1.51
N ILE A 209 7.53 15.81 1.40
CA ILE A 209 6.58 15.19 2.32
C ILE A 209 7.40 14.58 3.46
N LYS A 210 7.06 14.93 4.71
CA LYS A 210 7.69 14.33 5.88
C LYS A 210 7.20 12.89 6.03
N GLU A 211 8.14 11.95 6.11
CA GLU A 211 7.83 10.56 6.43
C GLU A 211 7.09 10.46 7.77
N ASN A 212 6.06 9.62 7.81
CA ASN A 212 5.24 9.40 8.99
C ASN A 212 4.88 7.92 9.18
N LEU A 213 5.82 7.16 9.74
CA LEU A 213 5.59 5.77 10.14
C LEU A 213 5.21 5.64 11.63
N ALA A 214 4.90 6.76 12.31
CA ALA A 214 4.46 6.70 13.69
C ALA A 214 3.13 5.96 13.80
N LEU A 215 3.06 5.05 14.77
CA LEU A 215 1.84 4.32 15.09
C LEU A 215 0.96 5.19 15.99
N LYS A 216 -0.31 5.31 15.62
CA LYS A 216 -1.31 6.00 16.45
C LYS A 216 -2.05 4.97 17.33
N PRO A 217 -2.49 5.33 18.55
CA PRO A 217 -3.45 4.52 19.28
C PRO A 217 -4.68 4.23 18.42
N GLU A 218 -5.22 3.03 18.56
CA GLU A 218 -6.49 2.67 17.93
C GLU A 218 -7.64 3.37 18.63
N ASN A 219 -8.67 3.69 17.86
CA ASN A 219 -9.92 4.16 18.44
C ASN A 219 -10.52 3.03 19.29
N ARG A 220 -11.06 3.40 20.47
CA ARG A 220 -11.81 2.48 21.30
C ARG A 220 -12.99 1.94 20.50
N GLN A 221 -13.09 0.63 20.40
CA GLN A 221 -14.20 -0.06 19.78
C GLN A 221 -15.22 -0.46 20.86
N GLU A 222 -16.50 -0.28 20.57
CA GLU A 222 -17.59 -0.72 21.42
C GLU A 222 -18.28 -1.93 20.78
N PHE A 223 -18.41 -3.00 21.55
CA PHE A 223 -19.05 -4.22 21.10
C PHE A 223 -20.39 -4.43 21.81
N MET A 224 -21.40 -4.83 21.05
CA MET A 224 -22.66 -5.28 21.64
C MET A 224 -22.47 -6.62 22.33
N ASN A 225 -23.21 -6.84 23.42
CA ASN A 225 -23.19 -8.13 24.11
C ASN A 225 -23.62 -9.25 23.15
N ALA A 226 -22.78 -10.27 23.03
CA ALA A 226 -23.00 -11.43 22.18
C ALA A 226 -23.08 -12.71 23.01
N THR A 227 -23.95 -13.64 22.60
CA THR A 227 -23.98 -14.99 23.14
C THR A 227 -23.63 -15.97 22.04
N LEU A 228 -22.54 -16.72 22.24
CA LEU A 228 -22.15 -17.78 21.32
C LEU A 228 -22.93 -19.06 21.64
N ALA A 229 -23.98 -19.35 20.86
CA ALA A 229 -24.75 -20.59 20.93
C ALA A 229 -24.05 -21.73 20.17
N HIS A 230 -22.90 -22.17 20.69
CA HIS A 230 -22.06 -23.21 20.08
C HIS A 230 -21.64 -24.26 21.10
N TRP A 231 -21.55 -25.54 20.70
CA TRP A 231 -21.19 -26.65 21.59
C TRP A 231 -19.81 -26.46 22.23
N TYR A 232 -18.88 -25.85 21.49
CA TYR A 232 -17.50 -25.59 21.93
C TYR A 232 -17.28 -24.20 22.54
N ARG A 233 -18.34 -23.51 22.99
CA ARG A 233 -18.26 -22.14 23.51
C ARG A 233 -17.17 -21.95 24.56
N ASP A 234 -17.13 -22.81 25.57
CA ASP A 234 -16.16 -22.68 26.67
C ASP A 234 -14.73 -22.95 26.20
N GLY A 235 -14.57 -23.84 25.21
CA GLY A 235 -13.29 -24.07 24.54
C GLY A 235 -12.79 -22.81 23.83
N ILE A 236 -13.64 -22.18 23.02
CA ILE A 236 -13.31 -20.91 22.33
C ILE A 236 -12.99 -19.83 23.35
N ARG A 237 -13.82 -19.67 24.39
CA ARG A 237 -13.57 -18.69 25.46
C ARG A 237 -12.21 -18.90 26.12
N ASN A 238 -11.84 -20.14 26.43
CA ASN A 238 -10.57 -20.45 27.09
C ASN A 238 -9.36 -20.17 26.17
N VAL A 239 -9.47 -20.54 24.88
CA VAL A 239 -8.44 -20.25 23.88
C VAL A 239 -8.27 -18.73 23.72
N THR A 240 -9.38 -17.99 23.57
CA THR A 240 -9.35 -16.53 23.48
C THR A 240 -8.72 -15.90 24.72
N ASN A 241 -9.09 -16.35 25.93
CA ASN A 241 -8.52 -15.84 27.16
C ASN A 241 -7.01 -16.06 27.22
N LYS A 242 -6.54 -17.25 26.83
CA LYS A 242 -5.11 -17.54 26.72
C LYS A 242 -4.41 -16.60 25.73
N MET A 243 -4.98 -16.38 24.54
CA MET A 243 -4.38 -15.49 23.55
C MET A 243 -4.27 -14.03 24.06
N ILE A 244 -5.26 -13.55 24.82
CA ILE A 244 -5.21 -12.23 25.46
C ILE A 244 -4.09 -12.18 26.51
N MET A 245 -3.96 -13.22 27.34
CA MET A 245 -2.89 -13.31 28.33
C MET A 245 -1.50 -13.39 27.68
N ASP A 246 -1.36 -14.14 26.60
CA ASP A 246 -0.11 -14.23 25.85
C ASP A 246 0.24 -12.85 25.27
N ALA A 247 -0.74 -12.13 24.68
CA ALA A 247 -0.53 -10.77 24.21
C ALA A 247 -0.17 -9.79 25.34
N GLU A 248 -0.83 -9.87 26.50
CA GLU A 248 -0.47 -9.09 27.69
C GLU A 248 0.99 -9.31 28.14
N GLU A 249 1.46 -10.55 28.09
CA GLU A 249 2.83 -10.90 28.48
C GLU A 249 3.84 -10.32 27.48
N GLU A 250 3.62 -10.54 26.19
CA GLU A 250 4.52 -10.03 25.14
C GLU A 250 4.66 -8.51 25.21
N LEU A 251 3.54 -7.81 25.48
CA LEU A 251 3.51 -6.35 25.55
C LEU A 251 4.48 -5.79 26.59
N LYS A 252 4.75 -6.50 27.69
CA LYS A 252 5.67 -6.03 28.75
C LYS A 252 7.07 -5.71 28.24
N THR A 253 7.47 -6.33 27.13
CA THR A 253 8.80 -6.16 26.50
C THR A 253 8.75 -5.27 25.25
N THR A 254 7.57 -4.80 24.85
CA THR A 254 7.37 -3.98 23.66
C THR A 254 8.09 -2.62 23.80
N LYS A 255 8.67 -2.16 22.69
CA LYS A 255 9.32 -0.84 22.61
C LYS A 255 8.31 0.29 22.84
N GLN A 256 8.75 1.35 23.53
CA GLN A 256 7.90 2.49 23.88
C GLN A 256 7.19 3.14 22.69
N GLU A 257 7.81 3.13 21.50
CA GLU A 257 7.24 3.70 20.27
C GLU A 257 6.02 2.95 19.73
N TYR A 258 5.88 1.66 20.06
CA TYR A 258 4.74 0.82 19.65
C TYR A 258 3.68 0.66 20.75
N TRP A 259 4.10 0.83 22.02
CA TRP A 259 3.30 0.55 23.20
C TRP A 259 1.88 1.13 23.14
N ALA A 260 1.72 2.42 22.83
CA ALA A 260 0.41 3.07 22.86
C ALA A 260 -0.56 2.50 21.81
N ASN A 261 -0.06 2.04 20.66
CA ASN A 261 -0.90 1.35 19.67
C ASN A 261 -1.27 -0.06 20.17
N PHE A 262 -0.28 -0.84 20.61
CA PHE A 262 -0.49 -2.22 21.04
C PHE A 262 -1.39 -2.32 22.28
N GLU A 263 -1.21 -1.42 23.26
CA GLU A 263 -2.03 -1.36 24.47
C GLU A 263 -3.49 -1.01 24.15
N SER A 264 -3.73 -0.05 23.25
CA SER A 264 -5.09 0.27 22.80
C SER A 264 -5.78 -0.89 22.05
N ARG A 265 -5.03 -1.64 21.23
CA ARG A 265 -5.55 -2.83 20.54
C ARG A 265 -5.86 -3.96 21.52
N LEU A 266 -4.99 -4.18 22.51
CA LEU A 266 -5.23 -5.14 23.59
C LEU A 266 -6.49 -4.77 24.39
N ALA A 267 -6.70 -3.48 24.68
CA ALA A 267 -7.91 -3.00 25.33
C ALA A 267 -9.17 -3.32 24.51
N ASN A 268 -9.11 -3.14 23.18
CA ASN A 268 -10.20 -3.54 22.27
C ASN A 268 -10.44 -5.07 22.31
N ALA A 269 -9.40 -5.90 22.36
CA ALA A 269 -9.54 -7.35 22.49
C ALA A 269 -10.21 -7.75 23.82
N LYS A 270 -9.82 -7.13 24.93
CA LYS A 270 -10.43 -7.35 26.25
C LYS A 270 -11.90 -6.93 26.28
N ASN A 271 -12.23 -5.78 25.71
CA ASN A 271 -13.62 -5.33 25.65
C ASN A 271 -14.50 -6.27 24.81
N ALA A 272 -13.99 -6.75 23.66
CA ALA A 272 -14.67 -7.78 22.88
C ALA A 272 -14.87 -9.08 23.68
N PHE A 273 -13.88 -9.48 24.50
CA PHE A 273 -13.98 -10.67 25.33
C PHE A 273 -15.04 -10.55 26.43
N GLU A 274 -15.03 -9.42 27.15
CA GLU A 274 -15.98 -9.12 28.23
C GLU A 274 -17.43 -9.08 27.75
N THR A 275 -17.65 -8.63 26.51
CA THR A 275 -18.97 -8.57 25.86
C THR A 275 -19.39 -9.89 25.21
N GLY A 276 -18.59 -10.96 25.34
CA GLY A 276 -18.91 -12.29 24.80
C GLY A 276 -18.56 -12.50 23.32
N ASN A 277 -17.88 -11.55 22.68
CA ASN A 277 -17.43 -11.61 21.28
C ASN A 277 -16.09 -12.35 21.16
N TYR A 278 -16.06 -13.63 21.57
CA TYR A 278 -14.81 -14.40 21.70
C TYR A 278 -14.00 -14.56 20.41
N TYR A 279 -14.67 -14.71 19.26
CA TYR A 279 -13.98 -14.80 17.97
C TYR A 279 -13.30 -13.48 17.60
N THR A 280 -14.02 -12.36 17.74
CA THR A 280 -13.50 -11.01 17.49
C THR A 280 -12.32 -10.71 18.42
N ALA A 281 -12.46 -11.00 19.71
CA ALA A 281 -11.40 -10.84 20.68
C ALA A 281 -10.15 -11.67 20.33
N ALA A 282 -10.33 -12.93 19.93
CA ALA A 282 -9.22 -13.78 19.50
C ALA A 282 -8.55 -13.24 18.24
N ASN A 283 -9.30 -12.75 17.26
CA ASN A 283 -8.75 -12.16 16.04
C ASN A 283 -7.93 -10.89 16.35
N ILE A 284 -8.44 -10.00 17.22
CA ILE A 284 -7.71 -8.79 17.62
C ILE A 284 -6.41 -9.16 18.37
N ALA A 285 -6.48 -10.09 19.33
CA ALA A 285 -5.30 -10.55 20.06
C ALA A 285 -4.28 -11.25 19.15
N PHE A 286 -4.75 -12.03 18.17
CA PHE A 286 -3.90 -12.70 17.18
C PHE A 286 -3.13 -11.70 16.31
N LEU A 287 -3.83 -10.71 15.76
CA LEU A 287 -3.20 -9.67 14.94
C LEU A 287 -2.26 -8.79 15.76
N LEU A 288 -2.57 -8.55 17.04
CA LEU A 288 -1.65 -7.90 17.97
C LEU A 288 -0.36 -8.70 18.13
N LEU A 289 -0.44 -10.00 18.40
CA LEU A 289 0.74 -10.86 18.55
C LEU A 289 1.60 -10.89 17.27
N ILE A 290 0.98 -10.92 16.08
CA ILE A 290 1.71 -10.85 14.81
C ILE A 290 2.46 -9.52 14.67
N ASP A 291 1.79 -8.40 14.93
CA ASP A 291 2.39 -7.07 14.82
C ASP A 291 3.50 -6.86 15.86
N GLU A 292 3.33 -7.42 17.06
CA GLU A 292 4.30 -7.38 18.15
C GLU A 292 5.58 -8.15 17.79
N GLU A 293 5.44 -9.40 17.32
CA GLU A 293 6.53 -10.23 16.81
C GLU A 293 7.26 -9.54 15.65
N THR A 294 6.50 -8.99 14.69
CA THR A 294 7.07 -8.25 13.54
C THR A 294 7.86 -7.02 14.00
N SER A 295 7.42 -6.33 15.05
CA SER A 295 8.11 -5.14 15.59
C SER A 295 9.43 -5.45 16.32
N LYS A 296 9.58 -6.71 16.77
CA LYS A 296 10.79 -7.25 17.40
C LYS A 296 11.77 -7.82 16.40
N PHE A 297 11.35 -8.08 15.16
CA PHE A 297 12.15 -8.74 14.13
C PHE A 297 13.56 -8.12 13.99
N ASN A 298 14.56 -9.00 13.97
CA ASN A 298 15.95 -8.68 13.75
C ASN A 298 16.62 -9.86 13.04
N LEU A 299 17.41 -9.59 12.00
CA LEU A 299 18.16 -10.60 11.25
C LEU A 299 19.03 -11.49 12.13
N THR A 300 19.62 -10.92 13.19
CA THR A 300 20.51 -11.69 14.08
C THR A 300 19.81 -12.85 14.78
N ASN A 301 18.47 -12.80 14.89
CA ASN A 301 17.67 -13.83 15.56
C ASN A 301 17.01 -14.80 14.58
N ILE A 302 17.15 -14.64 13.26
CA ILE A 302 16.37 -15.41 12.27
C ILE A 302 16.58 -16.93 12.39
N VAL A 303 17.82 -17.35 12.66
CA VAL A 303 18.17 -18.77 12.85
C VAL A 303 17.57 -19.33 14.14
N GLU A 304 17.49 -18.49 15.18
CA GLU A 304 16.85 -18.85 16.44
C GLU A 304 15.34 -18.95 16.28
N GLU A 305 14.72 -17.97 15.64
CA GLU A 305 13.28 -17.98 15.35
C GLU A 305 12.88 -19.15 14.47
N TYR A 306 13.69 -19.47 13.45
CA TYR A 306 13.51 -20.66 12.63
C TYR A 306 13.49 -21.93 13.50
N ARG A 307 14.47 -22.07 14.39
CA ARG A 307 14.57 -23.24 15.28
C ARG A 307 13.41 -23.31 16.26
N ASN A 308 13.03 -22.19 16.87
CA ASN A 308 11.91 -22.11 17.81
C ASN A 308 10.60 -22.47 17.12
N THR A 309 10.37 -21.93 15.92
CA THR A 309 9.22 -22.26 15.07
C THR A 309 9.23 -23.74 14.70
N LYS A 310 10.38 -24.28 14.29
CA LYS A 310 10.54 -25.71 13.98
C LYS A 310 10.19 -26.59 15.18
N ASN A 311 10.72 -26.27 16.35
CA ASN A 311 10.43 -27.01 17.58
C ASN A 311 8.93 -26.95 17.94
N CYS A 312 8.29 -25.81 17.74
CA CYS A 312 6.84 -25.64 17.95
C CYS A 312 6.04 -26.55 17.01
N ILE A 313 6.38 -26.55 15.72
CA ILE A 313 5.78 -27.43 14.70
C ILE A 313 6.01 -28.91 15.08
N ASP A 314 7.24 -29.30 15.39
CA ASP A 314 7.58 -30.69 15.72
C ASP A 314 6.86 -31.17 17.02
N SER A 315 6.45 -30.25 17.90
CA SER A 315 5.67 -30.54 19.11
C SER A 315 4.16 -30.65 18.88
N PHE A 316 3.66 -30.37 17.67
CA PHE A 316 2.24 -30.37 17.38
C PHE A 316 1.63 -31.78 17.47
N ALA A 317 0.68 -31.95 18.39
CA ALA A 317 0.00 -33.22 18.60
C ALA A 317 -1.21 -33.38 17.67
N ASN A 318 -1.09 -34.25 16.68
CA ASN A 318 -2.22 -34.64 15.83
C ASN A 318 -3.31 -35.33 16.65
N ARG A 319 -4.57 -34.98 16.36
CA ARG A 319 -5.75 -35.63 16.93
C ARG A 319 -6.60 -36.19 15.80
N ASP A 320 -7.25 -37.32 16.06
CA ASP A 320 -8.17 -37.91 15.08
C ASP A 320 -9.37 -36.98 14.86
N LYS A 321 -9.68 -36.73 13.58
CA LYS A 321 -10.85 -35.98 13.15
C LYS A 321 -12.10 -36.84 13.34
N THR A 322 -13.07 -36.32 14.08
CA THR A 322 -14.40 -36.89 14.25
C THR A 322 -15.45 -35.88 13.77
N MET A 323 -16.68 -36.33 13.54
CA MET A 323 -17.77 -35.41 13.16
C MET A 323 -18.00 -34.32 14.22
N ASP A 324 -17.73 -34.64 15.49
CA ASP A 324 -17.91 -33.71 16.60
C ASP A 324 -16.79 -32.67 16.74
N ASN A 325 -15.56 -32.97 16.27
CA ASN A 325 -14.40 -32.10 16.48
C ASN A 325 -13.81 -31.51 15.19
N PHE A 326 -14.34 -31.90 14.03
CA PHE A 326 -13.77 -31.59 12.71
C PHE A 326 -13.54 -30.08 12.51
N GLU A 327 -14.46 -29.24 12.97
CA GLU A 327 -14.35 -27.78 12.83
C GLU A 327 -13.13 -27.20 13.54
N ILE A 328 -12.72 -27.80 14.66
CA ILE A 328 -11.57 -27.35 15.46
C ILE A 328 -10.29 -28.05 15.00
N VAL A 329 -10.32 -29.37 14.92
CA VAL A 329 -9.14 -30.18 14.57
C VAL A 329 -8.74 -29.95 13.11
N GLY A 330 -9.71 -29.88 12.19
CA GLY A 330 -9.44 -29.62 10.78
C GLY A 330 -8.81 -28.25 10.54
N GLY A 331 -9.29 -27.21 11.24
CA GLY A 331 -8.69 -25.87 11.17
C GLY A 331 -7.27 -25.82 11.75
N ALA A 332 -7.03 -26.51 12.87
CA ALA A 332 -5.70 -26.60 13.48
C ALA A 332 -4.70 -27.35 12.59
N GLU A 333 -5.09 -28.49 12.03
CA GLU A 333 -4.27 -29.30 11.13
C GLU A 333 -3.95 -28.55 9.83
N ALA A 334 -4.91 -27.81 9.26
CA ALA A 334 -4.66 -26.98 8.09
C ALA A 334 -3.60 -25.90 8.34
N ARG A 335 -3.65 -25.23 9.50
CA ARG A 335 -2.64 -24.23 9.90
C ARG A 335 -1.27 -24.86 10.16
N TYR A 336 -1.24 -26.04 10.78
CA TYR A 336 -0.02 -26.81 10.99
C TYR A 336 0.64 -27.24 9.67
N LEU A 337 -0.14 -27.77 8.72
CA LEU A 337 0.38 -28.13 7.40
C LEU A 337 0.89 -26.89 6.64
N TRP A 338 0.17 -25.77 6.75
CA TRP A 338 0.59 -24.51 6.17
C TRP A 338 1.90 -23.99 6.77
N SER A 339 2.08 -24.10 8.09
CA SER A 339 3.32 -23.66 8.73
C SER A 339 4.52 -24.51 8.32
N ILE A 340 4.35 -25.82 8.09
CA ILE A 340 5.40 -26.68 7.53
C ILE A 340 5.83 -26.19 6.14
N VAL A 341 4.87 -25.93 5.25
CA VAL A 341 5.15 -25.44 3.89
C VAL A 341 5.90 -24.12 3.94
N ARG A 342 5.42 -23.17 4.76
CA ARG A 342 6.03 -21.84 4.90
C ARG A 342 7.42 -21.88 5.52
N LEU A 343 7.63 -22.71 6.55
CA LEU A 343 8.94 -22.86 7.18
C LEU A 343 9.97 -23.45 6.21
N ASN A 344 9.57 -24.36 5.32
CA ASN A 344 10.48 -24.88 4.30
C ASN A 344 10.83 -23.84 3.23
N GLN A 345 9.88 -22.93 2.90
CA GLN A 345 10.12 -21.83 1.96
C GLN A 345 10.97 -20.69 2.53
N SER A 346 11.08 -20.59 3.86
CA SER A 346 11.82 -19.49 4.51
C SER A 346 13.34 -19.68 4.54
N ILE A 347 13.85 -20.89 4.25
CA ILE A 347 15.27 -21.12 3.99
C ILE A 347 15.52 -20.83 2.52
N SER A 348 16.33 -19.82 2.22
CA SER A 348 16.78 -19.60 0.85
C SER A 348 17.71 -20.73 0.42
N GLU A 349 17.59 -21.22 -0.81
CA GLU A 349 18.52 -22.20 -1.40
C GLU A 349 19.97 -21.69 -1.53
N ASN A 350 20.28 -20.46 -1.08
CA ASN A 350 21.59 -19.82 -1.22
C ASN A 350 22.09 -19.06 0.03
N GLU A 351 21.67 -19.43 1.24
CA GLU A 351 22.35 -19.00 2.48
C GLU A 351 22.87 -20.19 3.30
#